data_AF-A0A4V3CBM5-F1
#
_entry.id   AF-A0A4V3CBM5-F1
#
_cell.length_a   1.000
_cell.length_b   1.000
_cell.length_c   1.000
_cell.angle_alpha   90.00
_cell.angle_beta   90.00
_cell.angle_gamma   90.00
#
_symmetry.space_group_name_H-M   'P 1'
#
loop_
_entity.id
_entity.type
_entity.pdbx_description
1 polymer ?
#
loop_
_entity_poly.entity_id
_entity_poly.type
_entity_poly.pdbx_seq_one_letter_code
_entity_poly.pdbx_strand_id
1 'polypeptide(L)'
;MGTVIGARFLVAQPRLQTVEYVVTDVDPGRAFTWRARGPGLTTTARHRVEATDDGTCRVSLSIEWRGAVAWIARLGYTKLAVDYMTKEAAAVLRVAAAAAERPVPKGRGRPVED
;
A
#
# COMPACT_ATOMS: atom_id res chain seq x y z
N MET A 1 -14.60 -1.95 2.64
CA MET A 1 -14.27 -2.62 1.37
C MET A 1 -12.80 -3.01 1.46
N GLY A 2 -12.53 -4.27 1.81
CA GLY A 2 -11.18 -4.74 2.13
C GLY A 2 -10.37 -5.06 0.88
N THR A 3 -9.04 -5.03 0.99
CA THR A 3 -8.12 -5.59 -0.01
C THR A 3 -8.36 -7.08 -0.13
N VAL A 4 -9.12 -7.50 -1.15
CA VAL A 4 -9.34 -8.90 -1.51
C VAL A 4 -8.71 -9.16 -2.87
N ILE A 5 -8.22 -10.37 -3.10
CA ILE A 5 -7.70 -10.77 -4.41
C ILE A 5 -8.79 -10.59 -5.46
N GLY A 6 -8.42 -10.01 -6.60
CA GLY A 6 -9.32 -9.68 -7.72
C GLY A 6 -9.96 -8.30 -7.64
N ALA A 7 -9.89 -7.60 -6.50
CA ALA A 7 -10.41 -6.24 -6.38
C ALA A 7 -9.70 -5.30 -7.38
N ARG A 8 -10.48 -4.45 -8.05
CA ARG A 8 -9.99 -3.54 -9.10
C ARG A 8 -10.13 -2.09 -8.64
N PHE A 9 -9.12 -1.29 -8.94
CA PHE A 9 -9.05 0.11 -8.56
C PHE A 9 -8.56 0.94 -9.74
N LEU A 10 -9.32 1.97 -10.10
CA LEU A 10 -8.87 2.97 -11.05
C LEU A 10 -8.05 4.02 -10.30
N VAL A 11 -6.74 4.06 -10.55
CA VAL A 11 -5.82 4.97 -9.87
C VAL A 11 -5.51 6.13 -10.80
N ALA A 12 -5.96 7.33 -10.42
CA ALA A 12 -5.64 8.59 -11.08
C ALA A 12 -4.67 9.39 -10.20
N GLN A 13 -3.43 9.55 -10.67
CA GLN A 13 -2.41 10.36 -9.99
C GLN A 13 -1.99 11.52 -10.89
N PRO A 14 -1.86 12.76 -10.36
CA PRO A 14 -1.42 13.89 -11.17
C PRO A 14 -0.11 13.58 -11.90
N ARG A 15 -0.02 13.96 -13.18
CA ARG A 15 1.16 13.75 -14.05
C ARG A 15 1.48 12.28 -14.40
N LEU A 16 0.67 11.33 -13.93
CA LEU A 16 0.72 9.93 -14.34
C LEU A 16 -0.55 9.58 -15.12
N GLN A 17 -0.45 8.56 -15.95
CA GLN A 17 -1.63 8.03 -16.63
C GLN A 17 -2.58 7.43 -15.59
N THR A 18 -3.89 7.59 -15.82
CA THR A 18 -4.89 6.85 -15.05
C THR A 18 -4.79 5.38 -15.43
N VAL A 19 -4.62 4.51 -14.44
CA VAL A 19 -4.35 3.09 -14.65
C VAL A 19 -5.24 2.25 -13.74
N GLU A 20 -5.85 1.20 -14.30
CA GLU A 20 -6.55 0.20 -13.51
C GLU A 20 -5.57 -0.82 -12.92
N TYR A 21 -5.61 -0.98 -11.60
CA TYR A 21 -4.86 -1.97 -10.85
C TYR A 21 -5.79 -3.07 -10.34
N VAL A 22 -5.32 -4.32 -10.37
CA VAL A 22 -5.99 -5.48 -9.80
C VAL A 22 -5.16 -6.02 -8.65
N VAL A 23 -5.77 -6.23 -7.49
CA VAL A 23 -5.12 -6.90 -6.35
C VAL A 23 -4.88 -8.36 -6.71
N THR A 24 -3.62 -8.79 -6.67
CA THR A 24 -3.19 -10.15 -7.06
C THR A 24 -2.75 -11.00 -5.89
N ASP A 25 -2.44 -10.38 -4.75
CA ASP A 25 -1.96 -11.08 -3.55
C ASP A 25 -2.30 -10.26 -2.30
N VAL A 26 -2.66 -10.94 -1.21
CA VAL A 26 -3.02 -10.33 0.07
C VAL A 26 -2.53 -11.24 1.21
N ASP A 27 -1.72 -10.67 2.10
CA ASP A 27 -1.41 -11.21 3.43
C ASP A 27 -2.13 -10.33 4.46
N PRO A 28 -3.25 -10.80 5.06
CA PRO A 28 -4.12 -9.97 5.89
C PRO A 28 -3.39 -9.20 6.99
N GLY A 29 -3.54 -7.87 6.97
CA GLY A 29 -2.90 -6.98 7.94
C GLY A 29 -1.39 -6.77 7.75
N ARG A 30 -0.77 -7.44 6.77
CA ARG A 30 0.70 -7.42 6.57
C ARG A 30 1.11 -6.95 5.20
N ALA A 31 0.47 -7.40 4.13
CA ALA A 31 0.88 -7.04 2.78
C ALA A 31 -0.26 -7.13 1.76
N PHE A 32 -0.10 -6.40 0.67
CA PHE A 32 -0.86 -6.66 -0.55
C PHE A 32 -0.03 -6.28 -1.78
N THR A 33 -0.31 -6.98 -2.87
CA THR A 33 0.26 -6.69 -4.19
C THR A 33 -0.86 -6.44 -5.18
N TRP A 34 -0.68 -5.44 -6.02
CA TRP A 34 -1.55 -5.18 -7.15
C TRP A 34 -0.78 -4.94 -8.43
N ARG A 35 -1.42 -5.26 -9.55
CA ARG A 35 -0.83 -5.20 -10.88
C ARG A 35 -1.69 -4.43 -11.85
N ALA A 36 -1.02 -3.69 -12.70
CA ALA A 36 -1.60 -3.11 -13.91
C ALA A 36 -0.86 -3.66 -15.13
N ARG A 37 -1.62 -3.93 -16.20
CA ARG A 37 -1.08 -4.41 -17.47
C ARG A 37 -1.51 -3.47 -18.58
N GLY A 38 -0.55 -3.00 -19.37
CA GLY A 38 -0.77 -2.28 -20.62
C GLY A 38 0.11 -2.86 -21.74
N PRO A 39 -0.03 -2.35 -22.98
CA PRO A 39 0.77 -2.81 -24.11
C PRO A 39 2.28 -2.66 -23.81
N GLY A 40 2.99 -3.79 -23.73
CA GLY A 40 4.44 -3.84 -23.51
C GLY A 40 4.93 -3.43 -22.12
N LEU A 41 4.03 -3.12 -21.16
CA LEU A 41 4.38 -2.70 -19.80
C LEU A 41 3.48 -3.40 -18.77
N THR A 42 4.09 -4.03 -17.78
CA THR A 42 3.42 -4.50 -16.56
C THR A 42 4.00 -3.75 -15.37
N THR A 43 3.11 -3.15 -14.58
CA THR A 43 3.44 -2.53 -13.31
C THR A 43 3.00 -3.45 -12.19
N THR A 44 3.90 -3.79 -11.28
CA THR A 44 3.57 -4.48 -10.02
C THR A 44 3.94 -3.57 -8.87
N ALA A 45 2.96 -3.19 -8.05
CA ALA A 45 3.20 -2.43 -6.84
C ALA A 45 2.90 -3.29 -5.60
N ARG A 46 3.76 -3.18 -4.59
CA ARG A 46 3.70 -3.99 -3.36
C ARG A 46 3.74 -3.08 -2.15
N HIS A 47 2.88 -3.41 -1.19
CA HIS A 47 2.83 -2.76 0.11
C HIS A 47 3.05 -3.82 1.18
N ARG A 48 3.91 -3.52 2.15
CA ARG A 48 4.21 -4.40 3.26
C ARG A 48 4.38 -3.61 4.54
N VAL A 49 3.88 -4.16 5.63
CA VAL A 49 4.05 -3.67 6.99
C VAL A 49 4.67 -4.79 7.81
N GLU A 50 5.77 -4.47 8.48
CA GLU A 50 6.52 -5.40 9.33
C GLU A 50 6.65 -4.80 10.71
N ALA A 51 6.37 -5.57 11.75
CA ALA A 51 6.66 -5.16 13.11
C ALA A 51 8.18 -5.04 13.31
N THR A 52 8.59 -4.11 14.16
CA THR A 52 9.97 -3.96 14.63
C THR A 52 10.03 -4.21 16.14
N ASP A 53 11.22 -4.48 16.67
CA ASP A 53 11.40 -4.92 18.05
C ASP A 53 11.03 -3.85 19.10
N ASP A 54 10.96 -2.59 18.71
CA ASP A 54 10.65 -1.43 19.55
C ASP A 54 9.15 -1.11 19.63
N GLY A 55 8.28 -2.04 19.19
CA GLY A 55 6.84 -1.81 19.16
C GLY A 55 6.40 -0.83 18.06
N THR A 56 7.29 -0.48 17.13
CA THR A 56 6.94 0.28 15.93
C THR A 56 6.72 -0.65 14.73
N CYS A 57 6.56 -0.08 13.54
CA CYS A 57 6.47 -0.85 12.32
C CYS A 57 7.24 -0.18 11.18
N ARG A 58 7.76 -1.01 10.28
CA ARG A 58 8.34 -0.61 9.01
C ARG A 58 7.30 -0.76 7.91
N VAL A 59 7.04 0.33 7.19
CA VAL A 59 6.20 0.33 6.01
C VAL A 59 7.10 0.38 4.77
N SER A 60 6.96 -0.61 3.89
CA SER A 60 7.74 -0.76 2.66
C SER A 60 6.81 -0.71 1.45
N LEU A 61 7.05 0.27 0.58
CA LEU A 61 6.38 0.42 -0.72
C LEU A 61 7.39 0.15 -1.82
N SER A 62 6.99 -0.61 -2.83
CA SER A 62 7.81 -0.83 -4.02
C SER A 62 6.97 -0.83 -5.28
N ILE A 63 7.58 -0.40 -6.38
CA ILE A 63 7.02 -0.46 -7.72
C ILE A 63 8.02 -1.10 -8.66
N GLU A 64 7.53 -2.01 -9.49
CA GLU A 64 8.32 -2.77 -10.44
C GLU A 64 7.69 -2.66 -11.83
N TRP A 65 8.49 -2.22 -12.80
CA TRP A 65 8.13 -2.19 -14.21
C TRP A 65 8.86 -3.28 -14.99
N ARG A 66 8.09 -4.09 -15.72
CA ARG A 66 8.57 -5.14 -16.63
C ARG A 66 7.95 -5.00 -18.02
N GLY A 67 8.66 -5.48 -19.04
CA GLY A 67 8.20 -5.50 -20.44
C GLY A 67 9.10 -4.71 -21.40
N ALA A 68 8.78 -4.78 -22.70
CA ALA A 68 9.61 -4.25 -23.78
C ALA A 68 9.88 -2.73 -23.67
N VAL A 69 8.94 -1.98 -23.09
CA VAL A 69 9.04 -0.52 -22.92
C VAL A 69 9.30 -0.09 -21.47
N ALA A 70 9.63 -1.02 -20.56
CA ALA A 70 9.84 -0.70 -19.15
C ALA A 70 11.01 0.27 -18.91
N TRP A 71 12.04 0.24 -19.77
CA TRP A 71 13.18 1.15 -19.66
C TRP A 71 12.78 2.61 -19.90
N ILE A 72 11.83 2.87 -20.80
CA ILE A 72 11.29 4.23 -21.05
C ILE A 72 10.57 4.72 -19.80
N ALA A 73 9.74 3.86 -19.19
CA ALA A 73 9.04 4.21 -17.96
C ALA A 73 10.03 4.53 -16.82
N ARG A 74 11.12 3.78 -16.70
CA ARG A 74 12.19 4.04 -15.73
C ARG A 74 12.85 5.39 -15.96
N LEU A 75 13.16 5.76 -17.20
CA LEU A 75 13.78 7.06 -17.50
C LEU A 75 12.83 8.23 -17.20
N GLY A 76 11.56 8.12 -17.59
CA GLY A 76 10.60 9.23 -17.49
C GLY A 76 9.97 9.41 -16.11
N TYR A 77 9.74 8.31 -15.37
CA TYR A 77 8.86 8.33 -14.20
C TYR A 77 9.49 7.90 -12.88
N THR A 78 10.75 7.44 -12.84
CA THR A 78 11.34 6.95 -11.58
C THR A 78 11.31 7.98 -10.46
N LYS A 79 11.79 9.20 -10.71
CA LYS A 79 11.79 10.27 -9.68
C LYS A 79 10.38 10.56 -9.17
N LEU A 80 9.43 10.69 -10.10
CA LEU A 80 8.04 10.98 -9.76
C LEU A 80 7.39 9.83 -8.96
N ALA A 81 7.65 8.58 -9.33
CA ALA A 81 7.16 7.41 -8.62
C ALA A 81 7.74 7.32 -7.20
N VAL A 82 9.04 7.59 -7.05
CA VAL A 82 9.69 7.64 -5.72
C VAL A 82 9.10 8.75 -4.85
N ASP A 83 8.91 9.95 -5.41
CA ASP A 83 8.31 11.08 -4.69
C ASP A 83 6.88 10.73 -4.22
N TYR A 84 6.10 10.01 -5.04
CA TYR A 84 4.75 9.58 -4.69
C TYR A 84 4.73 8.47 -3.65
N MET A 85 5.55 7.42 -3.80
CA MET A 85 5.68 6.37 -2.79
C MET A 85 6.11 6.93 -1.44
N THR A 86 7.00 7.93 -1.43
CA THR A 86 7.43 8.61 -0.19
C THR A 86 6.28 9.33 0.48
N LYS A 87 5.45 10.05 -0.29
CA LYS A 87 4.26 10.73 0.23
C LYS A 87 3.21 9.75 0.75
N GLU A 88 2.98 8.65 0.04
CA GLU A 88 2.06 7.60 0.45
C GLU A 88 2.52 6.94 1.75
N ALA A 89 3.79 6.54 1.85
CA ALA A 89 4.35 5.98 3.09
C ALA A 89 4.20 6.95 4.27
N ALA A 90 4.53 8.24 4.07
CA ALA A 90 4.38 9.26 5.11
C ALA A 90 2.91 9.50 5.51
N ALA A 91 1.96 9.36 4.59
CA ALA A 91 0.54 9.45 4.90
C ALA A 91 0.07 8.24 5.73
N VAL A 92 0.49 7.03 5.36
CA VAL A 92 0.19 5.79 6.11
C VAL A 92 0.70 5.90 7.54
N LEU A 93 1.96 6.32 7.73
CA LEU A 93 2.55 6.49 9.06
C LEU A 93 1.78 7.52 9.92
N ARG A 94 1.36 8.64 9.32
CA ARG A 94 0.56 9.66 10.03
C ARG A 94 -0.78 9.11 10.51
N VAL A 95 -1.50 8.36 9.67
CA VAL A 95 -2.77 7.75 10.06
C VAL A 95 -2.57 6.68 11.13
N ALA A 96 -1.51 5.87 11.01
CA ALA A 96 -1.19 4.84 11.99
C ALA A 96 -0.85 5.43 13.37
N ALA A 97 -0.05 6.50 13.41
CA ALA A 97 0.29 7.21 14.65
C ALA A 97 -0.96 7.76 15.35
N ALA A 98 -1.84 8.44 14.60
CA ALA A 98 -3.10 8.95 15.13
C ALA A 98 -4.04 7.85 15.64
N ALA A 99 -4.00 6.65 15.05
CA ALA A 99 -4.78 5.51 15.51
C ALA A 99 -4.21 4.88 16.79
N ALA A 100 -2.88 4.88 16.97
CA ALA A 100 -2.21 4.37 18.17
C ALA A 100 -2.47 5.25 19.40
N GLU A 101 -2.63 6.56 19.21
CA GLU A 101 -2.95 7.52 20.29
C GLU A 101 -4.40 7.39 20.80
N ARG A 102 -5.27 6.70 20.07
CA ARG A 102 -6.67 6.54 20.45
C ARG A 102 -6.77 5.51 21.59
N PRO A 103 -7.26 5.88 22.78
CA PRO A 103 -7.30 4.96 23.91
C PRO A 103 -8.15 3.73 23.58
N VAL A 104 -7.62 2.54 23.89
CA VAL A 104 -8.39 1.29 23.81
C VAL A 104 -9.59 1.45 24.75
N PRO A 105 -10.83 1.33 24.26
CA PRO A 105 -11.99 1.40 25.15
C PRO A 105 -11.86 0.30 26.19
N LYS A 106 -11.77 0.68 27.47
CA LYS A 106 -11.83 -0.28 28.58
C LYS A 106 -13.15 -1.04 28.44
N GLY A 107 -13.06 -2.34 28.15
CA GLY A 107 -14.22 -3.22 28.11
C GLY A 107 -15.00 -3.09 29.41
N ARG A 108 -16.28 -2.73 29.31
CA ARG A 108 -17.19 -2.67 30.46
C ARG A 108 -17.59 -4.11 30.83
N GLY A 109 -16.65 -4.87 31.37
CA GLY A 109 -16.93 -6.15 32.01
C GLY A 109 -17.46 -5.87 33.41
N ARG A 110 -18.77 -5.97 33.61
CA ARG A 110 -19.36 -6.02 34.96
C ARG A 110 -19.00 -7.40 35.55
N PRO A 111 -18.54 -7.52 36.80
CA PRO A 111 -18.40 -8.82 37.44
C PRO A 111 -19.76 -9.51 37.43
N VAL A 112 -19.78 -10.78 37.04
CA VAL A 112 -20.90 -11.68 37.36
C VAL A 112 -20.69 -12.05 38.82
N GLU A 113 -21.58 -11.58 39.69
CA GLU A 113 -21.69 -12.08 41.07
C GLU A 113 -22.50 -13.39 41.02
N ASP A 114 -22.07 -14.36 41.84
CA ASP A 114 -22.58 -15.75 41.93
C ASP A 114 -24.07 -15.87 42.28
#